data_AF-A0A1I2M4K1-F1
#
_entry.id   AF-A0A1I2M4K1-F1
#
_cell.length_a   1.000
_cell.length_b   1.000
_cell.length_c   1.000
_cell.angle_alpha   90.00
_cell.angle_beta   90.00
_cell.angle_gamma   90.00
#
_symmetry.space_group_name_H-M   'P 1'
#
loop_
_entity.id
_entity.type
_entity.pdbx_description
1 polymer ?
#
loop_
_entity_poly.entity_id
_entity_poly.type
_entity_poly.pdbx_seq_one_letter_code
_entity_poly.pdbx_strand_id
1 'polypeptide(L)'
;MSTPQDRVAVACPSCSPEEPTVHEVLKPGGHATVRCTECSHVHKVRIEEEREVQRDVIVSQDQESFKTTADAPAEETIAVGEEFIVDTEEAIMLVRITGLEVGPEQRKESATVEDVTTIWTRAVDNVSVNVTVNPKDGKHDETRSFKIHVPGDYEFVVGDTEKFGDEEFTVKALHVREDAPEYRHGKLDHTGDMVYAKDVNRLYGRDQTSTAWSVW
;
A
#
# COMPACT_ATOMS: atom_id res chain seq x y z
N MET A 1 25.12 -24.92 -13.83
CA MET A 1 24.45 -23.68 -13.40
C MET A 1 24.32 -23.78 -11.89
N SER A 2 25.03 -22.92 -11.16
CA SER A 2 25.08 -23.00 -9.70
C SER A 2 23.72 -22.57 -9.14
N THR A 3 23.09 -23.46 -8.38
CA THR A 3 21.99 -23.10 -7.48
C THR A 3 22.44 -21.89 -6.64
N PRO A 4 21.61 -20.86 -6.42
CA PRO A 4 21.93 -19.87 -5.40
C PRO A 4 22.15 -20.63 -4.10
N GLN A 5 23.38 -20.59 -3.58
CA GLN A 5 23.68 -21.18 -2.28
C GLN A 5 23.08 -20.25 -1.24
N ASP A 6 22.23 -20.77 -0.36
CA ASP A 6 21.78 -20.03 0.81
C ASP A 6 23.01 -19.60 1.62
N ARG A 7 23.10 -18.29 1.90
CA ARG A 7 24.19 -17.69 2.67
C ARG A 7 23.64 -16.99 3.89
N VAL A 8 24.35 -17.12 5.00
CA VAL A 8 23.96 -16.51 6.29
C VAL A 8 25.13 -15.77 6.92
N ALA A 9 24.83 -14.69 7.63
CA ALA A 9 25.81 -13.94 8.41
C ALA A 9 25.82 -14.46 9.85
N VAL A 10 26.89 -15.14 10.25
CA VAL A 10 27.06 -15.68 11.62
C VAL A 10 28.52 -15.55 12.05
N ALA A 11 28.78 -15.46 13.35
CA ALA A 11 30.15 -15.42 13.87
C ALA A 11 30.89 -16.73 13.54
N CYS A 12 32.12 -16.61 13.04
CA CYS A 12 32.95 -17.76 12.75
C CYS A 12 33.84 -18.09 13.96
N PRO A 13 33.70 -19.25 14.61
CA PRO A 13 34.52 -19.60 15.78
C PRO A 13 36.01 -19.72 15.47
N SER A 14 36.41 -19.78 14.20
CA SER A 14 37.80 -19.96 13.79
C SER A 14 38.54 -18.67 13.41
N CYS A 15 37.88 -17.70 12.77
CA CYS A 15 38.54 -16.49 12.26
C CYS A 15 37.92 -15.18 12.74
N SER A 16 36.64 -15.19 13.11
CA SER A 16 35.91 -14.02 13.59
C SER A 16 34.87 -14.41 14.63
N PRO A 17 35.30 -14.70 15.88
CA PRO A 17 34.40 -15.19 16.92
C PRO A 17 33.44 -14.12 17.46
N GLU A 18 33.80 -12.84 17.34
CA GLU A 18 33.05 -11.70 17.88
C GLU A 18 32.23 -10.98 16.81
N GLU A 19 32.58 -11.11 15.53
CA GLU A 19 31.90 -10.42 14.42
C GLU A 19 31.35 -11.41 13.38
N PRO A 20 30.14 -11.19 12.84
CA PRO A 20 29.57 -12.04 11.80
C PRO A 20 30.39 -12.04 10.51
N THR A 21 30.55 -13.22 9.91
CA THR A 21 31.11 -13.39 8.56
C THR A 21 30.13 -14.17 7.69
N VAL A 22 30.26 -14.04 6.38
CA VAL A 22 29.39 -14.75 5.44
C VAL A 22 29.73 -16.23 5.41
N HIS A 23 28.72 -17.08 5.61
CA HIS A 23 28.84 -18.52 5.51
C HIS A 23 27.93 -19.09 4.43
N GLU A 24 28.41 -20.12 3.72
CA GLU A 24 27.60 -20.97 2.84
C GLU A 24 26.86 -22.02 3.67
N VAL A 25 25.54 -22.16 3.49
CA VAL A 25 24.75 -23.22 4.13
C VAL A 25 24.97 -24.52 3.37
N LEU A 26 25.63 -25.49 4.02
CA LEU A 26 25.85 -26.83 3.46
C LEU A 26 24.68 -27.78 3.76
N LYS A 27 24.05 -27.60 4.93
CA LYS A 27 22.88 -28.37 5.35
C LYS A 27 21.97 -27.51 6.23
N PRO A 28 20.71 -27.25 5.83
CA PRO A 28 19.75 -26.48 6.63
C PRO A 28 19.19 -27.28 7.83
N GLY A 29 18.43 -26.60 8.69
CA GLY A 29 17.76 -27.14 9.88
C GLY A 29 18.11 -26.37 11.17
N GLY A 30 17.45 -26.69 12.28
CA GLY A 30 17.61 -25.95 13.54
C GLY A 30 19.05 -25.85 14.08
N HIS A 31 19.94 -26.77 13.67
CA HIS A 31 21.38 -26.58 13.73
C HIS A 31 21.98 -26.76 12.34
N ALA A 32 21.98 -25.69 11.56
CA ALA A 32 22.52 -25.69 10.21
C ALA A 32 24.03 -25.95 10.23
N THR A 33 24.50 -26.69 9.23
CA THR A 33 25.93 -26.86 8.97
C THR A 33 26.36 -25.82 7.95
N VAL A 34 27.28 -24.95 8.33
CA VAL A 34 27.68 -23.79 7.55
C VAL A 34 29.19 -23.80 7.32
N ARG A 35 29.65 -23.19 6.22
CA ARG A 35 31.07 -23.02 5.89
C ARG A 35 31.43 -21.55 5.77
N CYS A 36 32.38 -21.09 6.57
CA CYS A 36 32.86 -19.71 6.50
C CYS A 36 33.48 -19.45 5.12
N THR A 37 33.06 -18.38 4.44
CA THR A 37 33.60 -18.03 3.12
C THR A 37 35.00 -17.40 3.21
N GLU A 38 35.42 -16.94 4.40
CA GLU A 38 36.75 -16.35 4.62
C GLU A 38 37.82 -17.40 4.96
N CYS A 39 37.54 -18.31 5.90
CA CYS A 39 38.53 -19.29 6.37
C CYS A 39 38.20 -20.75 6.02
N SER A 40 37.09 -21.01 5.33
CA SER A 40 36.59 -22.35 4.97
C SER A 40 36.27 -23.27 6.17
N HIS A 41 36.26 -22.76 7.40
CA HIS A 41 35.89 -23.54 8.57
C HIS A 41 34.42 -23.97 8.50
N VAL A 42 34.16 -25.26 8.76
CA VAL A 42 32.80 -25.83 8.79
C VAL A 42 32.39 -26.05 10.24
N HIS A 43 31.27 -25.46 10.63
CA HIS A 43 30.70 -25.63 11.97
C HIS A 43 29.18 -25.67 11.94
N LYS A 44 28.59 -26.03 13.09
CA LYS A 44 27.15 -25.94 13.29
C LYS A 44 26.81 -24.61 13.95
N VAL A 45 25.71 -24.02 13.52
CA VAL A 45 25.13 -22.82 14.12
C VAL A 45 23.62 -22.99 14.18
N ARG A 46 22.98 -22.42 15.21
CA ARG A 46 21.52 -22.28 15.20
C ARG A 46 21.20 -21.04 14.37
N ILE A 47 20.48 -21.23 13.28
CA ILE A 47 19.90 -20.12 12.52
C ILE A 47 18.50 -19.95 13.09
N GLU A 48 18.21 -18.78 13.64
CA GLU A 48 16.85 -18.44 14.05
C GLU A 48 16.08 -18.10 12.76
N GLU A 49 15.18 -19.00 12.36
CA GLU A 49 14.17 -18.71 11.35
C GLU A 49 13.00 -18.05 12.08
N GLU A 50 12.66 -16.82 11.69
CA GLU A 50 11.42 -16.20 12.16
C GLU A 50 10.25 -17.07 11.69
N ARG A 51 9.36 -17.41 12.61
CA ARG A 51 8.18 -18.19 12.26
C ARG A 51 7.28 -17.31 11.40
N GLU A 52 7.10 -17.68 10.15
CA GLU A 52 6.12 -17.06 9.27
C GLU A 52 4.75 -17.70 9.43
N VAL A 53 3.71 -16.91 9.22
CA VAL A 53 2.33 -17.38 9.14
C VAL A 53 1.63 -16.76 7.93
N GLN A 54 0.84 -17.57 7.25
CA GLN A 54 0.03 -17.12 6.13
C GLN A 54 -1.25 -16.46 6.63
N ARG A 55 -1.61 -15.30 6.09
CA ARG A 55 -2.82 -14.55 6.44
C ARG A 55 -3.69 -14.26 5.24
N ASP A 56 -4.99 -14.35 5.46
CA ASP A 56 -5.97 -13.94 4.45
C ASP A 56 -5.90 -12.43 4.27
N VAL A 57 -5.83 -11.99 3.02
CA VAL A 57 -5.86 -10.58 2.64
C VAL A 57 -7.06 -10.36 1.73
N ILE A 58 -7.92 -9.41 2.10
CA ILE A 58 -9.01 -8.95 1.25
C ILE A 58 -8.57 -7.62 0.63
N VAL A 59 -8.51 -7.56 -0.69
CA VAL A 59 -8.13 -6.36 -1.43
C VAL A 59 -9.38 -5.75 -2.04
N SER A 60 -9.72 -4.54 -1.60
CA SER A 60 -10.77 -3.73 -2.22
C SER A 60 -10.18 -2.88 -3.34
N GLN A 61 -10.76 -2.96 -4.54
CA GLN A 61 -10.45 -2.09 -5.67
C GLN A 61 -11.76 -1.62 -6.32
N ASP A 62 -11.97 -0.32 -6.34
CA ASP A 62 -13.21 0.31 -6.82
C ASP A 62 -14.48 -0.22 -6.13
N GLN A 63 -15.26 -1.04 -6.83
CA GLN A 63 -16.51 -1.65 -6.35
C GLN A 63 -16.39 -3.15 -6.15
N GLU A 64 -15.19 -3.69 -6.37
CA GLU A 64 -14.90 -5.11 -6.31
C GLU A 64 -13.94 -5.38 -5.16
N SER A 65 -14.03 -6.59 -4.62
CA SER A 65 -13.09 -7.08 -3.63
C SER A 65 -12.78 -8.53 -3.94
N PHE A 66 -11.52 -8.91 -3.80
CA PHE A 66 -11.09 -10.28 -3.98
C PHE A 66 -10.20 -10.71 -2.82
N LYS A 67 -10.01 -12.01 -2.69
CA LYS A 67 -9.26 -12.64 -1.62
C LYS A 67 -7.92 -13.15 -2.15
N THR A 68 -6.85 -12.89 -1.42
CA THR A 68 -5.51 -13.46 -1.61
C THR A 68 -4.92 -13.81 -0.25
N THR A 69 -3.64 -14.20 -0.20
CA THR A 69 -2.90 -14.48 1.04
C THR A 69 -1.55 -13.80 1.02
N ALA A 70 -1.02 -13.46 2.20
CA ALA A 70 0.34 -12.99 2.39
C ALA A 70 1.02 -13.76 3.53
N ASP A 71 2.30 -14.11 3.34
CA ASP A 71 3.14 -14.68 4.39
C ASP A 71 3.87 -13.52 5.11
N ALA A 72 3.85 -13.53 6.44
CA ALA A 72 4.51 -12.53 7.26
C ALA A 72 5.04 -13.14 8.57
N PRO A 73 6.10 -12.56 9.17
CA PRO A 73 6.58 -12.97 10.49
C PRO A 73 5.46 -12.91 11.54
N ALA A 74 5.28 -13.99 12.27
CA ALA A 74 4.16 -14.15 13.18
C ALA A 74 4.15 -13.13 14.33
N GLU A 75 5.33 -12.69 14.76
CA GLU A 75 5.53 -11.73 15.84
C GLU A 75 5.55 -10.27 15.35
N GLU A 76 5.47 -10.03 14.03
CA GLU A 76 5.36 -8.68 13.48
C GLU A 76 4.05 -8.03 13.94
N THR A 77 4.12 -6.76 14.33
CA THR A 77 2.93 -5.97 14.67
C THR A 77 2.58 -5.10 13.47
N ILE A 78 1.34 -5.22 12.99
CA ILE A 78 0.80 -4.43 11.88
C ILE A 78 -0.30 -3.49 12.37
N ALA A 79 -0.55 -2.43 11.60
CA ALA A 79 -1.55 -1.41 11.94
C ALA A 79 -2.34 -0.90 10.74
N VAL A 80 -3.55 -0.42 10.99
CA VAL A 80 -4.35 0.31 10.01
C VAL A 80 -3.59 1.56 9.54
N GLY A 81 -3.59 1.79 8.23
CA GLY A 81 -2.83 2.85 7.58
C GLY A 81 -1.48 2.41 7.00
N GLU A 82 -0.94 1.26 7.42
CA GLU A 82 0.29 0.73 6.85
C GLU A 82 0.09 0.23 5.42
N GLU A 83 1.12 0.39 4.60
CA GLU A 83 1.13 -0.03 3.20
C GLU A 83 2.12 -1.18 3.00
N PHE A 84 1.73 -2.20 2.25
CA PHE A 84 2.60 -3.31 1.88
C PHE A 84 2.29 -3.81 0.47
N ILE A 85 3.22 -4.58 -0.09
CA ILE A 85 3.06 -5.19 -1.41
C ILE A 85 2.43 -6.57 -1.24
N VAL A 86 1.37 -6.84 -2.00
CA VAL A 86 0.75 -8.16 -2.09
C VAL A 86 0.88 -8.71 -3.50
N ASP A 87 1.27 -9.98 -3.61
CA ASP A 87 1.30 -10.71 -4.87
C ASP A 87 -0.06 -11.43 -5.06
N THR A 88 -0.66 -11.27 -6.23
CA THR A 88 -1.94 -11.91 -6.58
C THR A 88 -1.82 -12.62 -7.91
N GLU A 89 -2.81 -13.44 -8.25
CA GLU A 89 -2.77 -14.19 -9.50
C GLU A 89 -2.71 -13.28 -10.74
N GLU A 90 -3.25 -12.06 -10.64
CA GLU A 90 -3.31 -11.08 -11.72
C GLU A 90 -2.15 -10.09 -11.72
N ALA A 91 -1.71 -9.61 -10.55
CA ALA A 91 -0.74 -8.52 -10.44
C ALA A 91 -0.10 -8.40 -9.05
N ILE A 92 1.06 -7.73 -9.02
CA ILE A 92 1.68 -7.24 -7.79
C ILE A 92 1.07 -5.86 -7.49
N MET A 93 0.48 -5.70 -6.30
CA MET A 93 -0.24 -4.48 -5.91
C MET A 93 0.32 -3.87 -4.62
N LEU A 94 0.39 -2.55 -4.56
CA LEU A 94 0.58 -1.82 -3.30
C LEU A 94 -0.79 -1.61 -2.65
N VAL A 95 -0.96 -2.11 -1.44
CA VAL A 95 -2.21 -2.05 -0.69
C VAL A 95 -2.02 -1.39 0.66
N ARG A 96 -3.05 -0.69 1.14
CA ARG A 96 -3.09 -0.12 2.49
C ARG A 96 -4.04 -0.89 3.39
N ILE A 97 -3.63 -1.17 4.62
CA ILE A 97 -4.48 -1.77 5.65
C ILE A 97 -5.58 -0.78 6.05
N THR A 98 -6.82 -1.23 5.94
CA THR A 98 -8.04 -0.50 6.31
C THR A 98 -8.76 -1.12 7.51
N GLY A 99 -8.33 -2.31 7.93
CA GLY A 99 -8.85 -2.96 9.13
C GLY A 99 -8.17 -4.30 9.39
N LEU A 100 -8.04 -4.66 10.67
CA LEU A 100 -7.51 -5.94 11.11
C LEU A 100 -8.59 -6.73 11.83
N GLU A 101 -8.97 -7.87 11.27
CA GLU A 101 -9.92 -8.79 11.91
C GLU A 101 -9.15 -9.79 12.77
N VAL A 102 -9.48 -9.87 14.06
CA VAL A 102 -8.81 -10.75 15.05
C VAL A 102 -9.74 -11.82 15.60
N GLY A 103 -10.94 -11.93 15.04
CA GLY A 103 -11.98 -12.86 15.46
C GLY A 103 -13.35 -12.44 14.95
N PRO A 104 -14.40 -13.23 15.25
CA PRO A 104 -15.75 -12.96 14.77
C PRO A 104 -16.23 -11.57 15.22
N GLU A 105 -16.51 -10.71 14.24
CA GLU A 105 -16.97 -9.32 14.43
C GLU A 105 -16.04 -8.45 15.29
N GLN A 106 -14.76 -8.83 15.43
CA GLN A 106 -13.78 -8.11 16.22
C GLN A 106 -12.70 -7.52 15.33
N ARG A 107 -12.63 -6.18 15.32
CA ARG A 107 -11.59 -5.42 14.61
C ARG A 107 -10.71 -4.63 15.56
N LYS A 108 -9.43 -4.51 15.21
CA LYS A 108 -8.44 -3.68 15.93
C LYS A 108 -7.72 -2.76 14.95
N GLU A 109 -7.23 -1.64 15.48
CA GLU A 109 -6.36 -0.70 14.74
C GLU A 109 -4.92 -1.21 14.63
N SER A 110 -4.49 -2.10 15.53
CA SER A 110 -3.18 -2.75 15.49
C SER A 110 -3.22 -4.10 16.19
N ALA A 111 -2.47 -5.06 15.67
CA ALA A 111 -2.34 -6.41 16.22
C ALA A 111 -1.07 -7.10 15.71
N THR A 112 -0.61 -8.11 16.44
CA THR A 112 0.38 -9.08 15.97
C THR A 112 -0.18 -9.87 14.80
N VAL A 113 0.62 -10.14 13.76
CA VAL A 113 0.21 -10.92 12.58
C VAL A 113 -0.40 -12.25 13.01
N GLU A 114 0.18 -12.91 14.03
CA GLU A 114 -0.35 -14.19 14.49
C GLU A 114 -1.79 -14.15 15.00
N ASP A 115 -2.22 -13.02 15.58
CA ASP A 115 -3.55 -12.81 16.15
C ASP A 115 -4.58 -12.36 15.11
N VAL A 116 -4.13 -11.93 13.93
CA VAL A 116 -5.00 -11.50 12.83
C VAL A 116 -5.49 -12.72 12.07
N THR A 117 -6.78 -12.76 11.77
CA THR A 117 -7.38 -13.76 10.88
C THR A 117 -7.44 -13.25 9.45
N THR A 118 -7.82 -11.98 9.27
CA THR A 118 -8.00 -11.35 7.96
C THR A 118 -7.47 -9.91 7.97
N ILE A 119 -6.64 -9.58 7.00
CA ILE A 119 -6.15 -8.22 6.74
C ILE A 119 -7.06 -7.60 5.66
N TRP A 120 -7.82 -6.57 6.04
CA TRP A 120 -8.67 -5.84 5.11
C TRP A 120 -7.86 -4.70 4.51
N THR A 121 -7.81 -4.63 3.19
CA THR A 121 -6.95 -3.69 2.47
C THR A 121 -7.66 -3.02 1.30
N ARG A 122 -7.03 -1.97 0.79
CA ARG A 122 -7.45 -1.26 -0.42
C ARG A 122 -6.23 -1.05 -1.32
N ALA A 123 -6.41 -1.22 -2.63
CA ALA A 123 -5.38 -0.88 -3.61
C ALA A 123 -5.09 0.64 -3.58
N VAL A 124 -3.81 1.01 -3.53
CA VAL A 124 -3.34 2.39 -3.46
C VAL A 124 -2.28 2.74 -4.51
N ASP A 125 -1.89 1.80 -5.36
CA ASP A 125 -0.95 2.03 -6.46
C ASP A 125 -1.60 2.81 -7.63
N ASN A 126 -2.77 2.34 -8.09
CA ASN A 126 -3.55 2.92 -9.18
C ASN A 126 -5.00 3.02 -8.72
N VAL A 127 -5.51 4.24 -8.60
CA VAL A 127 -6.78 4.51 -7.94
C VAL A 127 -7.76 5.20 -8.88
N SER A 128 -9.05 4.92 -8.68
CA SER A 128 -10.11 5.75 -9.25
C SER A 128 -10.53 6.84 -8.27
N VAL A 129 -10.52 8.09 -8.74
CA VAL A 129 -10.95 9.26 -7.99
C VAL A 129 -12.30 9.72 -8.52
N ASN A 130 -13.29 9.80 -7.64
CA ASN A 130 -14.60 10.36 -7.98
C ASN A 130 -14.48 11.89 -8.05
N VAL A 131 -14.72 12.45 -9.24
CA VAL A 131 -14.70 13.88 -9.49
C VAL A 131 -16.13 14.38 -9.63
N THR A 132 -16.45 15.50 -8.98
CA THR A 132 -17.69 16.25 -9.20
C THR A 132 -17.35 17.66 -9.65
N VAL A 133 -17.73 18.00 -10.88
CA VAL A 133 -17.47 19.31 -11.47
C VAL A 133 -18.75 20.13 -11.50
N ASN A 134 -18.70 21.34 -10.95
CA ASN A 134 -19.78 22.31 -11.03
C ASN A 134 -19.53 23.33 -12.17
N PRO A 135 -20.59 23.78 -12.86
CA PRO A 135 -20.47 24.77 -13.94
C PRO A 135 -19.99 26.13 -13.43
N LYS A 136 -19.48 26.97 -14.35
CA LYS A 136 -19.03 28.34 -14.06
C LYS A 136 -20.18 29.25 -13.63
N ASP A 137 -21.35 29.13 -14.27
CA ASP A 137 -22.46 30.10 -14.15
C ASP A 137 -23.51 29.76 -13.08
N GLY A 138 -23.21 28.83 -12.17
CA GLY A 138 -24.07 28.55 -11.01
C GLY A 138 -25.44 27.95 -11.32
N LYS A 139 -25.74 27.61 -12.58
CA LYS A 139 -26.93 26.84 -12.96
C LYS A 139 -26.79 25.44 -12.38
N HIS A 140 -27.69 25.09 -11.46
CA HIS A 140 -27.59 23.88 -10.64
C HIS A 140 -27.70 22.59 -11.47
N ASP A 141 -28.26 22.67 -12.68
CA ASP A 141 -28.63 21.52 -13.52
C ASP A 141 -27.48 20.93 -14.37
N GLU A 142 -26.25 21.46 -14.28
CA GLU A 142 -25.10 21.00 -15.09
C GLU A 142 -23.95 20.39 -14.25
N THR A 143 -24.20 20.07 -12.97
CA THR A 143 -23.19 19.35 -12.16
C THR A 143 -23.00 17.94 -12.71
N ARG A 144 -21.75 17.60 -13.05
CA ARG A 144 -21.37 16.31 -13.64
C ARG A 144 -20.42 15.56 -12.72
N SER A 145 -20.55 14.23 -12.71
CA SER A 145 -19.66 13.36 -11.94
C SER A 145 -19.09 12.28 -12.84
N PHE A 146 -17.80 12.04 -12.70
CA PHE A 146 -17.05 11.04 -13.45
C PHE A 146 -15.90 10.50 -12.59
N LYS A 147 -15.23 9.45 -13.08
CA LYS A 147 -14.05 8.88 -12.45
C LYS A 147 -12.82 9.15 -13.31
N ILE A 148 -11.74 9.56 -12.67
CA ILE A 148 -10.41 9.61 -13.26
C ILE A 148 -9.55 8.50 -12.66
N HIS A 149 -8.65 7.93 -13.46
CA HIS A 149 -7.73 6.89 -13.01
C HIS A 149 -6.33 7.47 -13.05
N VAL A 150 -5.67 7.47 -11.91
CA VAL A 150 -4.33 8.06 -11.73
C VAL A 150 -3.49 7.19 -10.80
N PRO A 151 -2.16 7.29 -10.87
CA PRO A 151 -1.28 6.75 -9.83
C PRO A 151 -1.67 7.29 -8.45
N GLY A 152 -1.53 6.47 -7.42
CA GLY A 152 -1.92 6.84 -6.05
C GLY A 152 -1.09 7.98 -5.47
N ASP A 153 0.15 8.16 -5.93
CA ASP A 153 1.05 9.25 -5.58
C ASP A 153 0.81 10.54 -6.39
N TYR A 154 -0.17 10.54 -7.29
CA TYR A 154 -0.56 11.76 -8.00
C TYR A 154 -1.12 12.81 -7.02
N GLU A 155 -0.62 14.03 -7.09
CA GLU A 155 -1.02 15.12 -6.19
C GLU A 155 -2.17 15.93 -6.81
N PHE A 156 -3.27 16.09 -6.07
CA PHE A 156 -4.28 17.09 -6.39
C PHE A 156 -4.12 18.29 -5.47
N VAL A 157 -4.13 19.49 -6.05
CA VAL A 157 -3.93 20.75 -5.31
C VAL A 157 -5.12 21.68 -5.53
N VAL A 158 -5.70 22.19 -4.44
CA VAL A 158 -6.79 23.17 -4.52
C VAL A 158 -6.31 24.46 -5.17
N GLY A 159 -7.00 24.88 -6.23
CA GLY A 159 -6.64 26.03 -7.06
C GLY A 159 -5.98 25.68 -8.39
N ASP A 160 -5.43 24.47 -8.52
CA ASP A 160 -4.80 24.01 -9.76
C ASP A 160 -5.84 23.57 -10.79
N THR A 161 -5.47 23.60 -12.06
CA THR A 161 -6.33 23.18 -13.18
C THR A 161 -5.87 21.83 -13.69
N GLU A 162 -6.78 20.87 -13.60
CA GLU A 162 -6.61 19.50 -14.03
C GLU A 162 -7.10 19.31 -15.46
N LYS A 163 -6.41 18.45 -16.21
CA LYS A 163 -6.82 18.05 -17.56
C LYS A 163 -6.74 16.54 -17.75
N PHE A 164 -7.89 15.90 -17.88
CA PHE A 164 -8.01 14.46 -18.09
C PHE A 164 -8.86 14.17 -19.32
N GLY A 165 -8.21 13.84 -20.45
CA GLY A 165 -8.91 13.67 -21.73
C GLY A 165 -9.58 14.98 -22.18
N ASP A 166 -10.88 14.93 -22.38
CA ASP A 166 -11.71 16.09 -22.74
C ASP A 166 -12.16 16.91 -21.52
N GLU A 167 -11.83 16.46 -20.31
CA GLU A 167 -12.23 17.11 -19.07
C GLU A 167 -11.18 18.13 -18.61
N GLU A 168 -11.60 19.39 -18.44
CA GLU A 168 -10.75 20.46 -17.89
C GLU A 168 -11.49 21.17 -16.75
N PHE A 169 -10.91 21.16 -15.54
CA PHE A 169 -11.53 21.76 -14.36
C PHE A 169 -10.50 22.29 -13.35
N THR A 170 -10.86 23.33 -12.61
CA THR A 170 -10.05 23.83 -11.49
C THR A 170 -10.49 23.20 -10.18
N VAL A 171 -9.56 22.62 -9.42
CA VAL A 171 -9.83 21.98 -8.13
C VAL A 171 -10.32 23.03 -7.13
N LYS A 172 -11.48 22.77 -6.53
CA LYS A 172 -12.12 23.62 -5.51
C LYS A 172 -11.99 23.06 -4.11
N ALA A 173 -12.10 21.75 -3.98
CA ALA A 173 -12.04 21.07 -2.68
C ALA A 173 -11.68 19.60 -2.86
N LEU A 174 -11.02 19.05 -1.86
CA LEU A 174 -10.62 17.66 -1.76
C LEU A 174 -11.22 17.10 -0.47
N HIS A 175 -12.06 16.08 -0.59
CA HIS A 175 -12.51 15.28 0.54
C HIS A 175 -11.55 14.13 0.73
N VAL A 176 -10.99 14.02 1.92
CA VAL A 176 -10.00 13.01 2.28
C VAL A 176 -10.71 11.78 2.85
N ARG A 177 -10.15 10.60 2.59
CA ARG A 177 -10.65 9.34 3.17
C ARG A 177 -10.33 9.26 4.66
N GLU A 178 -11.12 8.48 5.39
CA GLU A 178 -10.92 8.28 6.84
C GLU A 178 -9.66 7.45 7.15
N ASP A 179 -9.23 6.59 6.23
CA ASP A 179 -8.02 5.74 6.32
C ASP A 179 -6.73 6.47 5.90
N ALA A 180 -6.73 7.81 5.88
CA ALA A 180 -5.60 8.65 5.51
C ALA A 180 -5.19 9.58 6.68
N PRO A 181 -4.49 9.06 7.70
CA PRO A 181 -4.22 9.77 8.95
C PRO A 181 -3.28 10.98 8.81
N GLU A 182 -2.59 11.12 7.68
CA GLU A 182 -1.68 12.24 7.40
C GLU A 182 -2.40 13.59 7.31
N TYR A 183 -3.70 13.59 7.02
CA TYR A 183 -4.50 14.79 6.83
C TYR A 183 -5.33 15.12 8.08
N ARG A 184 -5.19 16.35 8.58
CA ARG A 184 -5.90 16.80 9.80
C ARG A 184 -7.40 17.02 9.61
N HIS A 185 -7.85 17.23 8.38
CA HIS A 185 -9.23 17.58 8.07
C HIS A 185 -9.77 16.69 6.96
N GLY A 186 -11.00 16.18 7.12
CA GLY A 186 -11.67 15.37 6.10
C GLY A 186 -12.08 16.15 4.85
N LYS A 187 -11.99 17.48 4.88
CA LYS A 187 -12.19 18.36 3.74
C LYS A 187 -11.11 19.44 3.74
N LEU A 188 -10.47 19.60 2.59
CA LEU A 188 -9.52 20.65 2.28
C LEU A 188 -10.06 21.48 1.12
N ASP A 189 -10.03 22.81 1.25
CA ASP A 189 -10.67 23.74 0.31
C ASP A 189 -9.99 25.13 0.26
N HIS A 190 -8.79 25.25 0.83
CA HIS A 190 -7.98 26.46 0.75
C HIS A 190 -6.94 26.30 -0.36
N THR A 191 -6.66 27.39 -1.08
CA THR A 191 -5.67 27.36 -2.17
C THR A 191 -4.31 26.86 -1.68
N GLY A 192 -3.75 25.89 -2.40
CA GLY A 192 -2.50 25.22 -2.04
C GLY A 192 -2.66 24.00 -1.14
N ASP A 193 -3.86 23.70 -0.64
CA ASP A 193 -4.12 22.42 0.03
C ASP A 193 -3.88 21.27 -0.97
N MET A 194 -3.10 20.27 -0.58
CA MET A 194 -2.70 19.14 -1.41
C MET A 194 -3.17 17.82 -0.79
N VAL A 195 -3.65 16.88 -1.62
CA VAL A 195 -3.96 15.49 -1.22
C VAL A 195 -3.46 14.53 -2.31
N TYR A 196 -2.82 13.43 -1.91
CA TYR A 196 -2.47 12.33 -2.82
C TYR A 196 -3.73 11.60 -3.29
N ALA A 197 -3.76 11.19 -4.56
CA ALA A 197 -4.91 10.54 -5.17
C ALA A 197 -5.39 9.32 -4.37
N LYS A 198 -4.47 8.53 -3.81
CA LYS A 198 -4.81 7.36 -2.98
C LYS A 198 -5.63 7.70 -1.73
N ASP A 199 -5.59 8.95 -1.29
CA ASP A 199 -6.24 9.47 -0.09
C ASP A 199 -7.45 10.35 -0.40
N VAL A 200 -7.73 10.61 -1.69
CA VAL A 200 -8.93 11.33 -2.10
C VAL A 200 -10.15 10.41 -2.07
N ASN A 201 -11.15 10.80 -1.27
CA ASN A 201 -12.48 10.21 -1.29
C ASN A 201 -13.30 10.82 -2.44
N ARG A 202 -13.23 12.15 -2.58
CA ARG A 202 -13.89 12.90 -3.66
C ARG A 202 -13.18 14.20 -3.97
N LEU A 203 -13.01 14.47 -5.26
CA LEU A 203 -12.50 15.75 -5.76
C LEU A 203 -13.67 16.59 -6.25
N TYR A 204 -13.69 17.87 -5.88
CA TYR A 204 -14.64 18.84 -6.39
C TYR A 204 -13.95 19.87 -7.27
N GLY A 205 -14.48 20.09 -8.47
CA GLY A 205 -13.93 20.98 -9.48
C GLY A 205 -14.90 22.08 -9.92
N ARG A 206 -14.35 23.14 -10.53
CA ARG A 206 -15.10 24.10 -11.34
C ARG A 206 -14.78 23.84 -12.79
N ASP A 207 -15.81 23.68 -13.61
CA ASP A 207 -15.62 23.44 -15.04
C ASP A 207 -14.81 24.58 -15.67
N GLN A 208 -13.81 24.26 -16.48
CA GLN A 208 -13.10 25.21 -17.30
C GLN A 208 -13.48 25.09 -18.77
N THR A 209 -14.00 23.92 -19.18
CA THR A 209 -14.48 23.63 -20.51
C THR A 209 -15.54 24.66 -20.91
N SER A 210 -15.24 25.48 -21.90
CA SER A 210 -16.18 26.44 -22.43
C SER A 210 -17.12 25.73 -23.40
N THR A 211 -18.14 25.03 -22.92
CA THR A 211 -19.31 24.72 -23.75
C THR A 211 -20.22 25.94 -23.82
N ALA A 212 -19.68 27.06 -24.32
CA ALA A 212 -20.50 27.85 -25.20
C ALA A 212 -20.70 26.97 -26.44
N TRP A 213 -21.95 26.70 -26.81
CA TRP A 213 -22.44 26.01 -28.02
C TRP A 213 -22.95 24.58 -27.84
N SER A 214 -24.28 24.49 -27.74
CA SER A 214 -25.12 23.68 -28.65
C SER A 214 -26.57 24.13 -28.48
N VAL A 215 -26.99 25.11 -29.29
CA VAL A 215 -28.41 25.35 -29.57
C VAL A 215 -28.75 24.45 -30.74
N TRP A 216 -29.46 23.36 -30.46
CA TRP A 216 -30.35 22.70 -31.41
C TRP A 216 -31.62 22.34 -30.67
#